data_AF-A0A1G2YJ51-F1
#
_entry.id   AF-A0A1G2YJ51-F1
#
_cell.length_a   1.000
_cell.length_b   1.000
_cell.length_c   1.000
_cell.angle_alpha   90.00
_cell.angle_beta   90.00
_cell.angle_gamma   90.00
#
_symmetry.space_group_name_H-M   'P 1'
#
loop_
_entity.id
_entity.type
_entity.pdbx_description
1 polymer ?
#
loop_
_entity_poly.entity_id
_entity_poly.type
_entity_poly.pdbx_seq_one_letter_code
_entity_poly.pdbx_strand_id
1 'polypeptide(L)'
;MKLPDIKNADRYKGLYVVDFGGHSGIGFAAEEVAELLESEKFKDIKVYKIYRAYPDGKMELKGVPNEIFELEAGMFFFESDESTAKGDYKRLTNAAITNAPPTRAKVHFAKYGDEKFVTAIIFPAEQNDEMSRWLLDIDYKTQGLAEGGIDAVKQYYQDKPEILEQHQLFDQKQLDVLTGEKLLAATQMAYVR
;
A
#
# COMPACT_ATOMS: atom_id res chain seq x y z
N MET A 1 -20.74 -10.04 -9.91
CA MET A 1 -19.45 -10.36 -10.52
C MET A 1 -19.54 -11.55 -11.47
N LYS A 2 -19.05 -11.37 -12.70
CA LYS A 2 -18.89 -12.44 -13.70
C LYS A 2 -17.50 -12.29 -14.32
N LEU A 3 -16.60 -13.22 -14.02
CA LEU A 3 -15.22 -13.17 -14.52
C LEU A 3 -15.09 -13.88 -15.87
N PRO A 4 -14.24 -13.39 -16.78
CA PRO A 4 -13.85 -14.13 -17.99
C PRO A 4 -13.07 -15.41 -17.65
N ASP A 5 -12.88 -16.29 -18.63
CA ASP A 5 -12.02 -17.48 -18.50
C ASP A 5 -10.54 -17.08 -18.57
N ILE A 6 -9.82 -17.25 -17.46
CA ILE A 6 -8.47 -16.69 -17.23
C ILE A 6 -7.42 -17.77 -17.42
N LYS A 7 -6.43 -17.50 -18.27
CA LYS A 7 -5.21 -18.29 -18.39
C LYS A 7 -4.04 -17.51 -17.82
N ASN A 8 -3.06 -18.22 -17.24
CA ASN A 8 -1.88 -17.62 -16.59
C ASN A 8 -2.28 -16.61 -15.50
N ALA A 9 -3.19 -17.02 -14.61
CA ALA A 9 -3.77 -16.11 -13.62
C ALA A 9 -2.73 -15.61 -12.60
N ASP A 10 -1.61 -16.31 -12.44
CA ASP A 10 -0.49 -15.96 -11.57
C ASP A 10 0.05 -14.55 -11.82
N ARG A 11 0.01 -14.07 -13.06
CA ARG A 11 0.43 -12.71 -13.45
C ARG A 11 -0.43 -11.60 -12.83
N TYR A 12 -1.62 -11.93 -12.35
CA TYR A 12 -2.55 -10.97 -11.74
C TYR A 12 -2.47 -10.94 -10.22
N LYS A 13 -1.64 -11.77 -9.60
CA LYS A 13 -1.48 -11.77 -8.14
C LYS A 13 -1.05 -10.38 -7.65
N GLY A 14 -1.74 -9.86 -6.63
CA GLY A 14 -1.53 -8.52 -6.09
C GLY A 14 -2.29 -7.40 -6.81
N LEU A 15 -2.86 -7.69 -7.99
CA LEU A 15 -3.74 -6.76 -8.72
C LEU A 15 -5.19 -6.89 -8.28
N TYR A 16 -6.03 -6.03 -8.84
CA TYR A 16 -7.42 -5.90 -8.46
C TYR A 16 -8.36 -6.37 -9.57
N VAL A 17 -9.47 -6.95 -9.13
CA VAL A 17 -10.69 -7.16 -9.89
C VAL A 17 -11.67 -6.07 -9.49
N VAL A 18 -12.26 -5.41 -10.47
CA VAL A 18 -13.31 -4.42 -10.27
C VAL A 18 -14.61 -4.94 -10.86
N ASP A 19 -15.64 -5.05 -10.02
CA ASP A 19 -17.00 -5.41 -10.42
C ASP A 19 -17.84 -4.13 -10.59
N PHE A 20 -18.14 -3.80 -11.85
CA PHE A 20 -18.94 -2.65 -12.25
C PHE A 20 -20.45 -2.96 -12.24
N GLY A 21 -20.86 -4.13 -11.74
CA GLY A 21 -22.25 -4.58 -11.64
C GLY A 21 -22.75 -5.33 -12.88
N GLY A 22 -22.56 -4.76 -14.07
CA GLY A 22 -22.92 -5.40 -15.35
C GLY A 22 -21.81 -6.30 -15.93
N HIS A 23 -20.56 -5.97 -15.62
CA HIS A 23 -19.36 -6.69 -16.05
C HIS A 23 -18.25 -6.49 -15.02
N SER A 24 -17.13 -7.20 -15.22
CA SER A 24 -15.99 -7.12 -14.32
C SER A 24 -14.71 -7.03 -15.14
N GLY A 25 -13.77 -6.20 -14.69
CA GLY A 25 -12.43 -6.09 -15.28
C GLY A 25 -11.37 -6.61 -14.31
N ILE A 26 -10.33 -7.22 -14.85
CA ILE A 26 -9.27 -7.87 -14.08
C ILE A 26 -7.92 -7.24 -14.42
N GLY A 27 -7.11 -7.04 -13.38
CA GLY A 27 -5.73 -6.59 -13.51
C GLY A 27 -5.58 -5.10 -13.36
N PHE A 28 -6.38 -4.45 -12.52
CA PHE A 28 -6.16 -3.05 -12.15
C PHE A 28 -5.04 -2.95 -11.08
N ALA A 29 -4.23 -1.90 -11.13
CA ALA A 29 -3.31 -1.51 -10.07
C ALA A 29 -4.05 -0.77 -8.95
N ALA A 30 -3.44 -0.60 -7.78
CA ALA A 30 -4.10 0.07 -6.66
C ALA A 30 -4.42 1.53 -6.98
N GLU A 31 -3.48 2.22 -7.63
CA GLU A 31 -3.60 3.62 -8.03
C GLU A 31 -4.73 3.83 -9.05
N GLU A 32 -4.91 2.87 -9.96
CA GLU A 32 -6.02 2.89 -10.92
C GLU A 32 -7.37 2.71 -10.23
N VAL A 33 -7.44 1.84 -9.22
CA VAL A 33 -8.66 1.65 -8.43
C VAL A 33 -8.96 2.90 -7.61
N ALA A 34 -7.94 3.52 -6.99
CA ALA A 34 -8.09 4.78 -6.27
C ALA A 34 -8.66 5.87 -7.18
N GLU A 35 -8.07 6.08 -8.36
CA GLU A 35 -8.55 7.06 -9.34
C GLU A 35 -9.99 6.78 -9.81
N LEU A 36 -10.36 5.50 -9.97
CA LEU A 36 -11.76 5.15 -10.29
C LEU A 36 -12.70 5.54 -9.16
N LEU A 37 -12.35 5.25 -7.91
CA LEU A 37 -13.20 5.53 -6.74
C LEU A 37 -13.36 7.04 -6.47
N GLU A 38 -12.39 7.86 -6.84
CA GLU A 38 -12.50 9.33 -6.80
C GLU A 38 -13.57 9.87 -7.77
N SER A 39 -13.95 9.10 -8.78
CA SER A 39 -15.02 9.48 -9.70
C SER A 39 -16.40 9.16 -9.14
N GLU A 40 -17.29 10.16 -9.14
CA GLU A 40 -18.72 9.98 -8.81
C GLU A 40 -19.38 8.84 -9.61
N LYS A 41 -18.88 8.56 -10.82
CA LYS A 41 -19.40 7.50 -11.69
C LYS A 41 -19.16 6.10 -11.11
N PHE A 42 -18.08 5.91 -10.35
CA PHE A 42 -17.62 4.58 -9.92
C PHE A 42 -17.50 4.42 -8.41
N LYS A 43 -18.01 5.36 -7.60
CA LYS A 43 -17.96 5.28 -6.13
C LYS A 43 -18.54 3.98 -5.53
N ASP A 44 -19.52 3.37 -6.21
CA ASP A 44 -20.24 2.19 -5.73
C ASP A 44 -19.75 0.87 -6.37
N ILE A 45 -18.63 0.88 -7.10
CA ILE A 45 -18.04 -0.35 -7.64
C ILE A 45 -17.55 -1.25 -6.50
N LYS A 46 -17.49 -2.56 -6.73
CA LYS A 46 -16.93 -3.50 -5.76
C LYS A 46 -15.53 -3.88 -6.16
N VAL A 47 -14.60 -3.75 -5.22
CA VAL A 47 -13.18 -4.03 -5.44
C VAL A 47 -12.78 -5.32 -4.73
N TYR A 48 -11.99 -6.13 -5.41
CA TYR A 48 -11.40 -7.34 -4.86
C TYR A 48 -9.92 -7.43 -5.20
N LYS A 49 -9.07 -7.68 -4.21
CA LYS A 49 -7.65 -7.94 -4.41
C LYS A 49 -7.41 -9.42 -4.70
N ILE A 50 -6.58 -9.70 -5.68
CA ILE A 50 -6.21 -11.07 -6.07
C ILE A 50 -5.11 -11.54 -5.12
N TYR A 51 -5.52 -12.28 -4.10
CA TYR A 51 -4.64 -12.78 -3.04
C TYR A 51 -3.83 -13.99 -3.50
N ARG A 52 -4.49 -14.94 -4.17
CA ARG A 52 -3.86 -16.07 -4.84
C ARG A 52 -4.44 -16.26 -6.23
N ALA A 53 -3.60 -16.75 -7.13
CA ALA A 53 -4.01 -17.13 -8.46
C ALA A 53 -3.27 -18.41 -8.86
N TYR A 54 -3.97 -19.30 -9.55
CA TYR A 54 -3.49 -20.64 -9.90
C TYR A 54 -3.39 -20.80 -11.42
N PRO A 55 -2.49 -21.67 -11.94
CA PRO A 55 -2.34 -21.89 -13.37
C PRO A 55 -3.61 -22.36 -14.09
N ASP A 56 -4.55 -22.98 -13.36
CA ASP A 56 -5.85 -23.46 -13.87
C ASP A 56 -6.92 -22.35 -13.96
N GLY A 57 -6.54 -21.09 -13.72
CA GLY A 57 -7.44 -19.94 -13.80
C GLY A 57 -8.21 -19.63 -12.51
N LYS A 58 -8.12 -20.49 -11.49
CA LYS A 58 -8.73 -20.21 -10.19
C LYS A 58 -8.01 -19.08 -9.47
N MET A 59 -8.76 -18.31 -8.69
CA MET A 59 -8.23 -17.23 -7.87
C MET A 59 -8.92 -17.18 -6.51
N GLU A 60 -8.16 -16.78 -5.49
CA GLU A 60 -8.69 -16.38 -4.19
C GLU A 60 -8.75 -14.86 -4.15
N LEU A 61 -9.95 -14.32 -3.96
CA LEU A 61 -10.22 -12.89 -3.95
C LEU A 61 -10.51 -12.42 -2.53
N LYS A 62 -9.88 -11.34 -2.11
CA LYS A 62 -10.16 -10.63 -0.85
C LYS A 62 -10.97 -9.39 -1.18
N GLY A 63 -12.19 -9.29 -0.67
CA GLY A 63 -12.97 -8.05 -0.80
C GLY A 63 -12.25 -6.90 -0.11
N VAL A 64 -12.20 -5.75 -0.78
CA VAL A 64 -11.52 -4.55 -0.29
C VAL A 64 -12.57 -3.44 -0.17
N PRO A 65 -12.82 -2.92 1.04
CA PRO A 65 -13.72 -1.78 1.23
C PRO A 65 -13.21 -0.55 0.49
N ASN A 66 -14.08 0.21 -0.17
CA ASN A 66 -13.67 1.34 -1.01
C ASN A 66 -12.98 2.43 -0.17
N GLU A 67 -13.45 2.64 1.05
CA GLU A 67 -12.91 3.63 1.99
C GLU A 67 -11.42 3.40 2.31
N ILE A 68 -10.89 2.19 2.14
CA ILE A 68 -9.48 1.92 2.46
C ILE A 68 -8.51 2.66 1.53
N PHE A 69 -8.94 2.96 0.29
CA PHE A 69 -8.12 3.66 -0.70
C PHE A 69 -7.94 5.15 -0.36
N GLU A 70 -8.75 5.68 0.56
CA GLU A 70 -8.64 7.06 1.07
C GLU A 70 -7.86 7.14 2.39
N LEU A 71 -7.43 5.99 2.93
CA LEU A 71 -6.78 5.91 4.23
C LEU A 71 -5.28 5.65 4.09
N GLU A 72 -4.54 6.14 5.07
CA GLU A 72 -3.14 5.77 5.28
C GLU A 72 -3.04 4.76 6.43
N ALA A 73 -2.17 3.78 6.26
CA ALA A 73 -1.69 2.91 7.31
C ALA A 73 -0.20 3.19 7.56
N GLY A 74 0.31 2.72 8.69
CA GLY A 74 1.71 2.93 9.01
C GLY A 74 2.25 1.92 9.99
N MET A 75 3.57 1.93 10.13
CA MET A 75 4.30 1.22 11.18
C MET A 75 5.20 2.20 11.91
N PHE A 76 5.19 2.11 13.23
CA PHE A 76 5.82 3.04 14.14
C PHE A 76 6.75 2.27 15.06
N PHE A 77 8.04 2.55 14.95
CA PHE A 77 9.09 1.89 15.72
C PHE A 77 9.63 2.87 16.75
N PHE A 78 9.29 2.65 18.02
CA PHE A 78 9.60 3.54 19.12
C PHE A 78 10.92 3.20 19.79
N GLU A 79 11.67 4.23 20.15
CA GLU A 79 12.94 4.09 20.86
C GLU A 79 13.07 5.21 21.90
N SER A 80 13.77 4.95 23.00
CA SER A 80 14.02 5.95 24.05
C SER A 80 15.29 6.76 23.84
N ASP A 81 16.21 6.25 23.02
CA ASP A 81 17.49 6.89 22.70
C ASP A 81 17.48 7.47 21.28
N GLU A 82 17.85 8.75 21.15
CA GLU A 82 17.85 9.47 19.88
C GLU A 82 18.81 8.84 18.87
N SER A 83 19.99 8.43 19.33
CA SER A 83 21.04 7.86 18.47
C SER A 83 20.58 6.54 17.85
N THR A 84 19.97 5.67 18.67
CA THR A 84 19.38 4.40 18.24
C THR A 84 18.24 4.63 17.25
N ALA A 85 17.28 5.50 17.59
CA ALA A 85 16.15 5.84 16.74
C ALA A 85 16.59 6.40 15.37
N LYS A 86 17.59 7.29 15.37
CA LYS A 86 18.18 7.85 14.15
C LYS A 86 18.92 6.79 13.33
N GLY A 87 19.58 5.85 14.00
CA GLY A 87 20.19 4.68 13.37
C GLY A 87 19.14 3.82 12.66
N ASP A 88 18.00 3.58 13.29
CA ASP A 88 16.89 2.79 12.77
C ASP A 88 16.26 3.46 11.53
N TYR A 89 16.04 4.77 11.58
CA TYR A 89 15.59 5.58 10.44
C TYR A 89 16.55 5.47 9.24
N LYS A 90 17.86 5.60 9.49
CA LYS A 90 18.87 5.50 8.43
C LYS A 90 18.95 4.10 7.83
N ARG A 91 18.82 3.04 8.64
CA ARG A 91 18.78 1.66 8.14
C ARG A 91 17.58 1.46 7.22
N LEU A 92 16.41 1.94 7.60
CA LEU A 92 15.18 1.81 6.80
C LEU A 92 15.32 2.53 5.44
N THR A 93 15.71 3.80 5.47
CA THR A 93 15.84 4.63 4.27
C THR A 93 16.93 4.13 3.33
N ASN A 94 18.07 3.66 3.86
CA ASN A 94 19.12 3.04 3.04
C ASN A 94 18.69 1.68 2.45
N ALA A 95 17.96 0.87 3.21
CA ALA A 95 17.46 -0.41 2.72
C ALA A 95 16.51 -0.21 1.53
N ALA A 96 15.68 0.84 1.57
CA ALA A 96 14.78 1.21 0.48
C ALA A 96 15.48 1.61 -0.83
N ILE A 97 16.76 2.04 -0.78
CA ILE A 97 17.55 2.31 -1.99
C ILE A 97 17.91 1.00 -2.69
N THR A 98 18.22 -0.05 -1.93
CA THR A 98 18.66 -1.33 -2.47
C THR A 98 17.47 -2.21 -2.85
N ASN A 99 16.42 -2.17 -2.03
CA ASN A 99 15.19 -2.93 -2.20
C ASN A 99 14.02 -1.95 -2.07
N ALA A 100 13.59 -1.39 -3.20
CA ALA A 100 12.52 -0.41 -3.18
C ALA A 100 11.21 -1.01 -2.64
N PRO A 101 10.41 -0.21 -1.90
CA PRO A 101 9.13 -0.66 -1.36
C PRO A 101 8.11 -0.96 -2.48
N PRO A 102 7.04 -1.70 -2.14
CA PRO A 102 5.96 -2.02 -3.08
C PRO A 102 5.09 -0.81 -3.44
N THR A 103 5.14 0.26 -2.65
CA THR A 103 4.40 1.51 -2.89
C THR A 103 5.18 2.71 -2.37
N ARG A 104 4.77 3.91 -2.74
CA ARG A 104 5.29 5.14 -2.17
C ARG A 104 4.95 5.21 -0.68
N ALA A 105 5.93 5.59 0.13
CA ALA A 105 5.74 5.71 1.57
C ALA A 105 6.51 6.92 2.11
N LYS A 106 5.95 7.58 3.12
CA LYS A 106 6.61 8.63 3.89
C LYS A 106 7.35 7.95 5.03
N VAL A 107 8.60 8.33 5.28
CA VAL A 107 9.35 7.91 6.46
C VAL A 107 9.69 9.14 7.27
N HIS A 108 9.29 9.17 8.54
CA HIS A 108 9.62 10.25 9.46
C HIS A 108 10.49 9.72 10.60
N PHE A 109 11.49 10.50 10.97
CA PHE A 109 12.13 10.41 12.27
C PHE A 109 11.60 11.56 13.11
N ALA A 110 10.89 11.25 14.19
CA ALA A 110 10.18 12.25 14.99
C ALA A 110 10.35 12.05 16.50
N LYS A 111 10.16 13.14 17.25
CA LYS A 111 10.26 13.20 18.71
C LYS A 111 8.90 13.52 19.33
N TYR A 112 8.48 12.71 20.30
CA TYR A 112 7.24 12.91 21.06
C TYR A 112 7.44 13.71 22.36
N GLY A 113 8.65 13.66 22.91
CA GLY A 113 8.99 14.25 24.20
C GLY A 113 10.39 13.85 24.60
N ASP A 114 10.77 14.14 25.84
CA ASP A 114 12.06 13.69 26.36
C ASP A 114 12.09 12.16 26.39
N GLU A 115 13.16 11.59 25.83
CA GLU A 115 13.39 10.13 25.76
C GLU A 115 12.27 9.33 25.04
N LYS A 116 11.56 9.93 24.07
CA LYS A 116 10.62 9.22 23.21
C LYS A 116 10.73 9.65 21.75
N PHE A 117 11.28 8.76 20.93
CA PHE A 117 11.49 8.93 19.51
C PHE A 117 10.76 7.85 18.72
N VAL A 118 10.49 8.14 17.45
CA VAL A 118 9.85 7.19 16.54
C VAL A 118 10.49 7.25 15.15
N THR A 119 10.71 6.09 14.56
CA THR A 119 10.80 5.93 13.12
C THR A 119 9.42 5.50 12.62
N ALA A 120 8.73 6.37 11.90
CA ALA A 120 7.42 6.09 11.33
C ALA A 120 7.55 5.84 9.83
N ILE A 121 6.90 4.80 9.31
CA ILE A 121 6.67 4.61 7.87
C ILE A 121 5.17 4.61 7.60
N ILE A 122 4.71 5.48 6.70
CA ILE A 122 3.29 5.76 6.43
C ILE A 122 3.04 5.59 4.93
N PHE A 123 1.99 4.85 4.56
CA PHE A 123 1.72 4.39 3.20
C PHE A 123 0.20 4.20 2.97
N PRO A 124 -0.25 4.10 1.70
CA PRO A 124 -1.65 3.79 1.38
C PRO A 124 -2.15 2.50 2.06
N ALA A 125 -3.30 2.55 2.73
CA ALA A 125 -3.74 1.48 3.62
C ALA A 125 -4.05 0.15 2.91
N GLU A 126 -4.40 0.17 1.63
CA GLU A 126 -4.62 -1.02 0.80
C GLU A 126 -3.33 -1.83 0.55
N GLN A 127 -2.16 -1.23 0.82
CA GLN A 127 -0.82 -1.83 0.66
C GLN A 127 -0.25 -2.37 1.98
N ASN A 128 -1.05 -2.41 3.06
CA ASN A 128 -0.56 -2.82 4.38
C ASN A 128 0.10 -4.20 4.40
N ASP A 129 -0.48 -5.19 3.70
CA ASP A 129 0.05 -6.55 3.66
C ASP A 129 1.39 -6.60 2.89
N GLU A 130 1.50 -5.88 1.78
CA GLU A 130 2.71 -5.77 0.96
C GLU A 130 3.83 -5.04 1.69
N MET A 131 3.52 -3.91 2.34
CA MET A 131 4.50 -3.15 3.13
C MET A 131 5.02 -3.95 4.32
N SER A 132 4.13 -4.67 5.00
CA SER A 132 4.52 -5.59 6.08
C SER A 132 5.49 -6.65 5.58
N ARG A 133 5.19 -7.26 4.42
CA ARG A 133 6.05 -8.28 3.82
C ARG A 133 7.39 -7.70 3.40
N TRP A 134 7.40 -6.53 2.78
CA TRP A 134 8.63 -5.86 2.36
C TRP A 134 9.55 -5.58 3.54
N LEU A 135 9.03 -5.08 4.67
CA LEU A 135 9.81 -4.88 5.90
C LEU A 135 10.45 -6.19 6.41
N LEU A 136 9.74 -7.31 6.30
CA LEU A 136 10.29 -8.63 6.63
C LEU A 136 11.36 -9.07 5.63
N ASP A 137 11.15 -8.83 4.33
CA ASP A 137 12.08 -9.24 3.27
C ASP A 137 13.41 -8.47 3.34
N ILE A 138 13.38 -7.21 3.80
CA ILE A 138 14.60 -6.41 4.08
C ILE A 138 15.19 -6.65 5.48
N ASP A 139 14.65 -7.61 6.23
CA ASP A 139 14.99 -7.93 7.62
C ASP A 139 15.00 -6.71 8.55
N TYR A 140 14.06 -5.79 8.35
CA TYR A 140 13.99 -4.58 9.15
C TYR A 140 13.43 -4.88 10.55
N LYS A 141 14.29 -4.70 11.55
CA LYS A 141 13.99 -4.92 12.97
C LYS A 141 14.57 -3.79 13.82
N THR A 142 13.81 -3.42 14.84
CA THR A 142 14.19 -2.47 15.89
C THR A 142 14.13 -3.17 17.25
N GLN A 143 14.66 -2.56 18.30
CA GLN A 143 14.69 -3.18 19.63
C GLN A 143 13.47 -2.81 20.47
N GLY A 144 12.92 -1.62 20.24
CA GLY A 144 11.78 -1.10 20.97
C GLY A 144 10.43 -1.59 20.46
N LEU A 145 9.38 -0.96 20.98
CA LEU A 145 7.99 -1.29 20.67
C LEU A 145 7.67 -0.91 19.22
N ALA A 146 6.86 -1.76 18.58
CA ALA A 146 6.30 -1.50 17.26
C ALA A 146 4.78 -1.45 17.34
N GLU A 147 4.19 -0.40 16.77
CA GLU A 147 2.75 -0.25 16.58
C GLU A 147 2.45 -0.08 15.09
N GLY A 148 1.25 -0.43 14.64
CA GLY A 148 0.89 -0.26 13.24
C GLY A 148 -0.59 -0.30 12.95
N GLY A 149 -0.92 0.05 11.70
CA GLY A 149 -2.28 0.15 11.19
C GLY A 149 -2.78 1.59 11.07
N ILE A 150 -4.04 1.71 10.66
CA ILE A 150 -4.69 3.00 10.34
C ILE A 150 -4.84 3.88 11.59
N ASP A 151 -5.24 3.30 12.72
CA ASP A 151 -5.47 4.08 13.94
C ASP A 151 -4.16 4.61 14.55
N ALA A 152 -3.05 3.89 14.37
CA ALA A 152 -1.72 4.37 14.75
C ALA A 152 -1.32 5.62 13.95
N VAL A 153 -1.65 5.68 12.65
CA VAL A 153 -1.43 6.87 11.83
C VAL A 153 -2.29 8.04 12.29
N LYS A 154 -3.58 7.79 12.57
CA LYS A 154 -4.47 8.84 13.11
C LYS A 154 -3.92 9.42 14.40
N GLN A 155 -3.50 8.56 15.33
CA GLN A 155 -2.91 8.98 16.59
C GLN A 155 -1.63 9.79 16.37
N TYR A 156 -0.73 9.30 15.51
CA TYR A 156 0.51 10.00 15.14
C TYR A 156 0.25 11.42 14.63
N TYR A 157 -0.74 11.61 13.77
CA TYR A 157 -1.10 12.94 13.27
C TYR A 157 -1.80 13.83 14.31
N GLN A 158 -2.56 13.23 15.23
CA GLN A 158 -3.20 13.97 16.33
C GLN A 158 -2.17 14.48 17.34
N ASP A 159 -1.18 13.65 17.67
CA ASP A 159 -0.13 13.97 18.64
C ASP A 159 0.86 15.02 18.15
N LYS A 160 0.97 15.20 16.82
CA LYS A 160 1.85 16.19 16.18
C LYS A 160 3.28 16.17 16.74
N PRO A 161 3.97 15.01 16.70
CA PRO A 161 5.34 14.94 17.17
C PRO A 161 6.24 15.86 16.34
N GLU A 162 7.33 16.33 16.93
CA GLU A 162 8.33 17.14 16.25
C GLU A 162 9.06 16.27 15.21
N ILE A 163 8.84 16.54 13.92
CA ILE A 163 9.53 15.83 12.85
C ILE A 163 10.96 16.39 12.74
N LEU A 164 11.94 15.56 13.06
CA LEU A 164 13.36 15.90 13.03
C LEU A 164 13.94 15.66 11.62
N GLU A 165 13.57 14.56 10.97
CA GLU A 165 13.94 14.24 9.59
C GLU A 165 12.77 13.56 8.87
N GLN A 166 12.68 13.75 7.55
CA GLN A 166 11.68 13.10 6.70
C GLN A 166 12.29 12.65 5.37
N HIS A 167 11.77 11.54 4.84
CA HIS A 167 12.16 10.99 3.54
C HIS A 167 10.94 10.42 2.81
N GLN A 168 10.89 10.61 1.50
CA GLN A 168 9.90 9.98 0.64
C GLN A 168 10.53 8.75 -0.03
N LEU A 169 9.96 7.57 0.21
CA LEU A 169 10.32 6.36 -0.53
C LEU A 169 9.52 6.31 -1.83
N PHE A 170 10.17 5.75 -2.86
CA PHE A 170 9.58 5.52 -4.17
C PHE A 170 9.63 4.03 -4.50
N ASP A 171 8.61 3.56 -5.20
CA ASP A 171 8.44 2.16 -5.57
C ASP A 171 9.35 1.72 -6.72
N GLN A 172 9.63 0.42 -6.80
CA GLN A 172 10.42 -0.15 -7.89
C GLN A 172 9.55 -0.29 -9.14
N LYS A 173 9.66 0.69 -10.07
CA LYS A 173 9.05 0.65 -11.42
C LYS A 173 7.62 0.10 -11.44
N GLN A 174 6.65 1.00 -11.29
CA GLN A 174 5.24 0.71 -11.48
C GLN A 174 4.99 0.00 -12.81
N LEU A 175 4.03 -0.94 -12.80
CA LEU A 175 3.24 -1.29 -13.98
C LEU A 175 2.86 0.01 -14.71
N ASP A 176 2.67 -0.03 -16.03
CA ASP A 176 2.15 1.14 -16.75
C ASP A 176 0.74 1.47 -16.19
N VAL A 177 0.70 2.39 -15.23
CA VAL A 177 -0.53 2.84 -14.56
C VAL A 177 -1.34 3.63 -15.56
N LEU A 178 -2.55 3.17 -15.84
CA LEU A 178 -3.50 3.86 -16.69
C LEU A 178 -4.15 4.99 -15.90
N THR A 179 -4.24 6.17 -16.51
CA THR A 179 -4.91 7.33 -15.93
C THR A 179 -5.84 7.98 -16.95
N GLY A 180 -6.80 8.78 -16.48
CA GLY A 180 -7.73 9.57 -17.29
C GLY A 180 -8.47 8.73 -18.33
N GLU A 181 -8.46 9.18 -19.59
CA GLU A 181 -9.19 8.51 -20.68
C GLU A 181 -8.75 7.06 -20.91
N LYS A 182 -7.47 6.74 -20.69
CA LYS A 182 -6.96 5.37 -20.84
C LYS A 182 -7.54 4.44 -19.78
N LEU A 183 -7.64 4.92 -18.54
CA LEU A 183 -8.26 4.19 -17.45
C LEU A 183 -9.76 4.02 -17.69
N LEU A 184 -10.44 5.07 -18.15
CA LEU A 184 -11.85 5.00 -18.53
C LEU A 184 -12.10 3.98 -19.63
N ALA A 185 -11.26 3.92 -20.66
CA ALA A 185 -11.34 2.90 -21.70
C ALA A 185 -11.13 1.48 -21.13
N ALA A 186 -10.17 1.31 -20.21
CA ALA A 186 -9.91 0.04 -19.54
C ALA A 186 -11.10 -0.46 -18.70
N THR A 187 -11.96 0.42 -18.18
CA THR A 187 -13.19 0.00 -17.48
C THR A 187 -14.12 -0.83 -18.35
N GLN A 188 -14.04 -0.75 -19.67
CA GLN A 188 -14.86 -1.53 -20.60
C GLN A 188 -14.22 -2.89 -20.97
N MET A 189 -13.00 -3.16 -20.50
CA MET A 189 -12.25 -4.37 -20.83
C MET A 189 -12.41 -5.44 -19.75
N ALA A 190 -12.45 -6.70 -20.17
CA ALA A 190 -12.42 -7.84 -19.25
C ALA A 190 -11.01 -8.06 -18.67
N TYR A 191 -9.98 -7.73 -19.44
CA TYR A 191 -8.56 -7.81 -19.08
C TYR A 191 -7.90 -6.46 -19.31
N VAL A 192 -7.38 -5.85 -18.26
CA VAL A 192 -6.67 -4.56 -18.33
C VAL A 192 -5.22 -4.76 -18.79
N ARG A 193 -4.65 -5.92 -18.48
CA ARG A 193 -3.29 -6.36 -18.86
C ARG A 193 -3.20 -7.86 -19.00
#